data_AF-A0AAF1ADR2-F1
#
_entry.id   AF-A0AAF1ADR2-F1
#
_cell.length_a   1.000
_cell.length_b   1.000
_cell.length_c   1.000
_cell.angle_alpha   90.00
_cell.angle_beta   90.00
_cell.angle_gamma   90.00
#
_symmetry.space_group_name_H-M   'P 1'
#
loop_
_entity.id
_entity.type
_entity.pdbx_description
1 polymer ?
#
loop_
_entity_poly.entity_id
_entity_poly.type
_entity_poly.pdbx_seq_one_letter_code
_entity_poly.pdbx_strand_id
1 'polypeptide(L)'
;MNAHSTVNSPRKIAGVLVASAMTSGLFASAGLGLAPTANATCASFFGIGNSLDCTSTLFSVAFAVGDGAVAHSDGFLGASFAVGTGAAATTSGALTLASAVGNNVTAGANGLLGLALSAGGDDNEVTAGTSGSILTLATNFFGSNNTVMAEGGFSNRAANIGGDNNTVTTEGSSFNFARNILGNGNTVTTTGGSNNGAQNILGDGNTVTQNGGTFNIARNFLGSDNTVTTTGGFGNFARNRFGDGNTVTTLGGSQTLATNFLGSGNTVEALGGSSNRARNIGGSNNVLSVGGPGSTLNFVYNFGGDRNTISAGPGNLNAGINVFGSDNKVAAGPGPLAFAASLFQDGRTVTQTTPGIAINNTSGGAVATSGQSSTPRLANATANGPKAPKAASRGGSVVKPPSHRITTSVKKFKNAVNGGTGRP
;
A
#
# COMPACT_ATOMS: atom_id res chain seq x y z
N MET A 1 -49.01 -41.90 -20.48
CA MET A 1 -49.62 -42.22 -19.18
C MET A 1 -49.95 -40.90 -18.49
N ASN A 2 -51.04 -40.83 -17.74
CA ASN A 2 -51.61 -39.55 -17.29
C ASN A 2 -51.29 -39.27 -15.81
N ALA A 3 -50.80 -38.06 -15.52
CA ALA A 3 -50.80 -37.44 -14.19
C ALA A 3 -50.80 -35.91 -14.40
N HIS A 4 -51.94 -35.32 -14.79
CA HIS A 4 -52.91 -34.65 -13.92
C HIS A 4 -52.45 -33.30 -13.36
N SER A 5 -53.10 -32.23 -13.83
CA SER A 5 -52.92 -30.86 -13.34
C SER A 5 -53.68 -30.64 -12.03
N THR A 6 -53.16 -29.75 -11.17
CA THR A 6 -54.01 -28.90 -10.33
C THR A 6 -53.37 -27.51 -10.17
N VAL A 7 -53.94 -26.49 -10.81
CA VAL A 7 -53.61 -25.07 -10.58
C VAL A 7 -54.85 -24.40 -9.98
N ASN A 8 -54.69 -23.78 -8.81
CA ASN A 8 -55.70 -22.99 -8.10
C ASN A 8 -54.98 -22.13 -7.05
N SER A 9 -55.38 -20.90 -6.71
CA SER A 9 -56.18 -19.90 -7.41
C SER A 9 -55.98 -18.56 -6.66
N PRO A 10 -55.80 -17.40 -7.32
CA PRO A 10 -55.59 -16.14 -6.60
C PRO A 10 -56.87 -15.67 -5.91
N ARG A 11 -56.81 -15.38 -4.61
CA ARG A 11 -57.86 -14.64 -3.90
C ARG A 11 -57.39 -13.23 -3.55
N LYS A 12 -58.02 -12.24 -4.18
CA LYS A 12 -58.03 -10.85 -3.69
C LYS A 12 -58.92 -10.80 -2.45
N ILE A 13 -58.42 -10.24 -1.35
CA ILE A 13 -59.25 -9.66 -0.30
C ILE A 13 -58.69 -8.27 -0.03
N ALA A 14 -59.52 -7.24 -0.19
CA ALA A 14 -59.25 -5.90 0.30
C ALA A 14 -60.06 -5.71 1.59
N GLY A 15 -59.51 -5.06 2.61
CA GLY A 15 -60.25 -4.86 3.84
C GLY A 15 -59.51 -4.12 4.95
N VAL A 16 -60.07 -2.96 5.30
CA VAL A 16 -60.06 -2.32 6.63
C VAL A 16 -58.72 -1.84 7.21
N LEU A 17 -58.62 -0.52 7.29
CA LEU A 17 -57.65 0.23 8.09
C LEU A 17 -58.18 0.35 9.54
N VAL A 18 -57.39 -0.05 10.55
CA VAL A 18 -57.67 0.22 11.97
C VAL A 18 -56.42 0.76 12.65
N ALA A 19 -56.40 2.05 12.95
CA ALA A 19 -55.38 2.62 13.83
C ALA A 19 -55.68 2.20 15.27
N SER A 20 -54.74 1.50 15.92
CA SER A 20 -54.85 1.07 17.32
C SER A 20 -53.83 1.82 18.16
N ALA A 21 -54.27 2.67 19.08
CA ALA A 21 -53.40 3.42 19.98
C ALA A 21 -52.82 2.50 21.06
N MET A 22 -51.56 2.10 20.92
CA MET A 22 -50.84 1.34 21.95
C MET A 22 -50.68 2.19 23.21
N THR A 23 -51.44 1.82 24.25
CA THR A 23 -51.38 2.44 25.57
C THR A 23 -51.20 1.35 26.62
N SER A 24 -50.30 1.57 27.58
CA SER A 24 -50.13 0.80 28.82
C SER A 24 -49.53 -0.61 28.74
N GLY A 25 -48.39 -0.77 29.44
CA GLY A 25 -48.39 -1.54 30.69
C GLY A 25 -48.45 -3.06 30.65
N LEU A 26 -47.27 -3.69 30.75
CA LEU A 26 -46.96 -4.83 31.62
C LEU A 26 -48.13 -5.73 32.08
N PHE A 27 -48.20 -6.96 31.55
CA PHE A 27 -48.47 -8.17 32.34
C PHE A 27 -47.93 -9.42 31.62
N ALA A 28 -47.57 -10.47 32.36
CA ALA A 28 -46.94 -11.67 31.85
C ALA A 28 -47.80 -12.92 32.03
N SER A 29 -47.82 -13.81 31.03
CA SER A 29 -48.08 -15.25 31.16
C SER A 29 -47.64 -15.98 29.88
N ALA A 30 -47.38 -17.28 29.97
CA ALA A 30 -46.69 -18.05 28.93
C ALA A 30 -47.61 -18.97 28.11
N GLY A 31 -47.24 -19.23 26.86
CA GLY A 31 -47.86 -20.23 26.00
C GLY A 31 -46.85 -20.83 25.01
N LEU A 32 -46.44 -22.07 25.23
CA LEU A 32 -45.57 -22.83 24.33
C LEU A 32 -46.36 -23.28 23.09
N GLY A 33 -45.85 -23.04 21.88
CA GLY A 33 -46.45 -23.62 20.67
C GLY A 33 -46.17 -22.92 19.33
N LEU A 34 -45.68 -21.68 19.34
CA LEU A 34 -45.26 -20.95 18.13
C LEU A 34 -43.81 -20.48 18.30
N ALA A 35 -43.08 -20.35 17.19
CA ALA A 35 -41.77 -19.71 17.20
C ALA A 35 -41.92 -18.27 17.73
N PRO A 36 -41.01 -17.77 18.60
CA PRO A 36 -41.15 -16.45 19.19
C PRO A 36 -41.28 -15.35 18.13
N THR A 37 -42.12 -14.35 18.38
CA THR A 37 -42.02 -13.08 17.65
C THR A 37 -40.67 -12.45 17.97
N ALA A 38 -39.83 -12.39 16.95
CA ALA A 38 -38.55 -11.70 16.85
C ALA A 38 -38.68 -10.17 17.07
N ASN A 39 -39.14 -9.77 18.25
CA ASN A 39 -39.61 -8.42 18.53
C ASN A 39 -38.49 -7.46 18.89
N ALA A 40 -38.61 -6.23 18.38
CA ALA A 40 -37.80 -5.11 18.81
C ALA A 40 -38.17 -4.65 20.21
N THR A 41 -37.51 -5.27 21.18
CA THR A 41 -37.31 -4.80 22.55
C THR A 41 -36.73 -3.38 22.45
N CYS A 42 -37.56 -2.32 22.59
CA CYS A 42 -37.08 -0.91 22.60
C CYS A 42 -37.57 0.00 23.76
N ALA A 43 -36.74 0.46 24.74
CA ALA A 43 -36.86 1.80 25.39
C ALA A 43 -36.42 3.06 24.62
N SER A 44 -35.51 3.86 25.20
CA SER A 44 -35.35 5.33 25.10
C SER A 44 -35.37 5.93 26.54
N PHE A 45 -34.62 7.01 26.79
CA PHE A 45 -34.52 7.84 28.01
C PHE A 45 -34.28 9.36 27.75
N PHE A 46 -34.69 9.94 26.60
CA PHE A 46 -35.11 11.35 26.55
C PHE A 46 -36.21 11.60 27.61
N GLY A 47 -36.93 10.53 27.92
CA GLY A 47 -37.19 10.15 29.32
C GLY A 47 -37.61 8.69 29.46
N ILE A 48 -38.14 8.09 28.39
CA ILE A 48 -38.94 6.86 28.43
C ILE A 48 -38.77 6.04 27.17
N GLY A 49 -38.88 4.71 27.32
CA GLY A 49 -39.46 3.81 26.32
C GLY A 49 -39.75 2.41 26.92
N ASN A 50 -39.83 1.39 26.06
CA ASN A 50 -40.43 0.08 26.21
C ASN A 50 -39.48 -1.15 26.38
N SER A 51 -38.17 -1.04 26.69
CA SER A 51 -37.23 -2.17 26.91
C SER A 51 -35.81 -1.88 27.49
N LEU A 52 -35.00 -2.94 27.68
CA LEU A 52 -33.56 -2.89 27.97
C LEU A 52 -32.68 -2.52 26.76
N ASP A 53 -33.11 -2.96 25.59
CA ASP A 53 -32.35 -2.83 24.37
C ASP A 53 -32.66 -1.54 23.60
N CYS A 54 -33.56 -0.63 24.05
CA CYS A 54 -33.52 0.80 23.65
C CYS A 54 -33.30 1.74 24.86
N THR A 55 -32.39 2.73 24.85
CA THR A 55 -31.91 3.42 26.08
C THR A 55 -31.36 4.84 25.83
N SER A 56 -32.16 5.93 25.94
CA SER A 56 -31.77 7.33 25.58
C SER A 56 -31.15 8.23 26.67
N THR A 57 -31.09 9.55 26.49
CA THR A 57 -30.90 10.55 27.55
C THR A 57 -31.62 11.83 27.11
N LEU A 58 -31.80 12.77 28.04
CA LEU A 58 -32.46 14.05 27.76
C LEU A 58 -31.82 14.88 26.63
N PHE A 59 -30.60 14.57 26.20
CA PHE A 59 -29.95 15.14 25.00
C PHE A 59 -29.02 14.13 24.26
N SER A 60 -29.33 12.83 24.24
CA SER A 60 -28.61 11.78 23.47
C SER A 60 -29.29 10.39 23.57
N VAL A 61 -28.59 9.31 23.18
CA VAL A 61 -28.87 7.85 23.27
C VAL A 61 -30.25 7.37 22.76
N ALA A 62 -30.60 6.09 23.00
CA ALA A 62 -31.62 5.15 22.48
C ALA A 62 -30.92 3.91 21.89
N PHE A 63 -31.63 2.80 21.66
CA PHE A 63 -31.10 1.46 21.31
C PHE A 63 -32.25 0.62 20.49
N ALA A 64 -32.29 -0.72 20.18
CA ALA A 64 -33.48 -1.56 19.76
C ALA A 64 -33.29 -3.13 19.89
N VAL A 65 -34.19 -4.12 19.54
CA VAL A 65 -33.85 -5.62 19.52
C VAL A 65 -34.59 -6.70 18.60
N GLY A 66 -35.27 -6.38 17.49
CA GLY A 66 -35.92 -7.37 16.58
C GLY A 66 -34.97 -8.41 15.95
N ASP A 67 -35.28 -9.70 16.10
CA ASP A 67 -34.29 -10.76 16.44
C ASP A 67 -32.83 -10.32 16.61
N GLY A 68 -32.61 -9.63 17.72
CA GLY A 68 -31.34 -9.07 18.09
C GLY A 68 -31.21 -7.58 17.86
N ALA A 69 -32.10 -6.85 17.15
CA ALA A 69 -32.07 -5.41 16.68
C ALA A 69 -31.40 -4.25 17.53
N VAL A 70 -30.42 -4.45 18.43
CA VAL A 70 -29.54 -3.45 19.09
C VAL A 70 -29.16 -2.27 18.16
N ALA A 71 -30.08 -1.29 18.04
CA ALA A 71 -29.75 0.13 18.09
C ALA A 71 -30.83 1.23 17.62
N HIS A 72 -30.75 2.55 17.98
CA HIS A 72 -31.11 3.84 17.23
C HIS A 72 -31.34 5.09 18.17
N SER A 73 -30.65 6.27 18.04
CA SER A 73 -30.21 6.98 19.30
C SER A 73 -29.70 8.50 19.47
N ASP A 74 -30.09 9.56 18.73
CA ASP A 74 -29.30 10.84 18.62
C ASP A 74 -29.36 11.98 19.70
N GLY A 75 -28.39 12.94 19.67
CA GLY A 75 -28.39 14.19 20.49
C GLY A 75 -27.07 15.02 20.55
N PHE A 76 -26.94 16.00 21.47
CA PHE A 76 -25.69 16.79 21.64
C PHE A 76 -24.61 16.04 22.42
N LEU A 77 -24.95 15.07 23.27
CA LEU A 77 -24.04 14.01 23.70
C LEU A 77 -24.26 12.74 22.89
N GLY A 78 -24.60 12.93 21.61
CA GLY A 78 -25.32 12.01 20.74
C GLY A 78 -24.90 10.56 20.83
N ALA A 79 -25.88 9.70 20.64
CA ALA A 79 -25.68 8.29 20.38
C ALA A 79 -26.37 7.93 19.03
N SER A 80 -26.24 6.74 18.46
CA SER A 80 -27.08 6.18 17.34
C SER A 80 -26.56 4.82 16.87
N PHE A 81 -27.46 3.96 16.43
CA PHE A 81 -27.21 2.53 16.48
C PHE A 81 -28.24 1.77 15.55
N ALA A 82 -28.08 0.49 15.10
CA ALA A 82 -29.17 -0.48 14.69
C ALA A 82 -28.69 -1.93 14.32
N VAL A 83 -29.29 -3.04 14.85
CA VAL A 83 -29.03 -4.47 14.41
C VAL A 83 -29.96 -4.96 13.29
N GLY A 84 -29.41 -5.79 12.38
CA GLY A 84 -30.14 -6.76 11.53
C GLY A 84 -30.55 -8.03 12.30
N THR A 85 -29.79 -9.13 12.17
CA THR A 85 -29.80 -10.23 13.16
C THR A 85 -28.38 -10.40 13.71
N GLY A 86 -28.13 -9.75 14.85
CA GLY A 86 -26.82 -9.61 15.49
C GLY A 86 -26.11 -8.25 15.39
N ALA A 87 -26.58 -7.29 14.56
CA ALA A 87 -25.97 -5.96 14.31
C ALA A 87 -25.77 -4.84 15.39
N ALA A 88 -25.13 -5.16 16.52
CA ALA A 88 -25.03 -4.33 17.72
C ALA A 88 -24.25 -3.04 17.55
N ALA A 89 -24.90 -1.91 17.80
CA ALA A 89 -24.41 -0.60 17.40
C ALA A 89 -24.02 0.35 18.57
N THR A 90 -23.62 1.65 18.36
CA THR A 90 -23.02 2.57 19.39
C THR A 90 -22.71 4.06 18.94
N THR A 91 -23.54 5.13 19.01
CA THR A 91 -22.99 6.56 19.06
C THR A 91 -22.63 6.95 20.52
N SER A 92 -21.81 7.99 20.80
CA SER A 92 -21.59 8.50 22.18
C SER A 92 -20.74 9.80 22.24
N GLY A 93 -21.27 10.90 22.79
CA GLY A 93 -20.52 12.12 23.12
C GLY A 93 -20.80 13.36 22.25
N ALA A 94 -19.99 14.42 22.38
CA ALA A 94 -20.22 15.74 21.76
C ALA A 94 -20.19 15.74 20.21
N LEU A 95 -21.34 15.44 19.58
CA LEU A 95 -21.51 15.18 18.13
C LEU A 95 -20.65 13.95 17.69
N THR A 96 -21.19 12.72 17.61
CA THR A 96 -20.33 11.51 17.72
C THR A 96 -20.92 10.18 17.18
N LEU A 97 -20.43 9.02 17.69
CA LEU A 97 -20.04 7.75 17.03
C LEU A 97 -21.06 6.98 16.12
N ALA A 98 -21.25 5.65 16.20
CA ALA A 98 -22.39 4.76 15.76
C ALA A 98 -21.92 3.27 15.81
N SER A 99 -22.62 2.22 15.38
CA SER A 99 -22.00 0.85 15.17
C SER A 99 -22.97 -0.11 14.45
N ALA A 100 -22.66 -1.42 14.41
CA ALA A 100 -23.44 -2.64 14.10
C ALA A 100 -22.54 -3.90 13.92
N VAL A 101 -23.03 -5.10 14.26
CA VAL A 101 -22.42 -6.48 14.47
C VAL A 101 -23.13 -7.72 13.73
N GLY A 102 -22.73 -9.00 13.87
CA GLY A 102 -23.51 -10.21 13.43
C GLY A 102 -24.00 -10.30 11.96
N ASN A 103 -25.00 -11.11 11.62
CA ASN A 103 -25.46 -11.20 10.22
C ASN A 103 -26.06 -9.85 9.77
N ASN A 104 -25.34 -9.10 8.92
CA ASN A 104 -25.48 -7.65 8.62
C ASN A 104 -24.83 -6.66 9.61
N VAL A 105 -23.66 -7.01 10.17
CA VAL A 105 -22.64 -6.13 10.78
C VAL A 105 -22.53 -4.79 9.99
N THR A 106 -22.41 -3.59 10.59
CA THR A 106 -22.60 -2.28 9.87
C THR A 106 -22.17 -1.04 10.69
N ALA A 107 -22.02 0.16 10.11
CA ALA A 107 -22.44 1.49 10.64
C ALA A 107 -22.02 2.69 9.76
N GLY A 108 -22.70 3.83 9.94
CA GLY A 108 -22.10 5.18 9.78
C GLY A 108 -21.39 5.63 11.08
N ALA A 109 -20.85 6.86 11.19
CA ALA A 109 -20.62 7.53 12.50
C ALA A 109 -20.03 8.90 12.40
N ASN A 110 -20.48 9.89 13.18
CA ASN A 110 -20.21 11.27 12.76
C ASN A 110 -20.39 12.34 13.84
N GLY A 111 -19.37 13.18 14.03
CA GLY A 111 -19.48 14.55 14.55
C GLY A 111 -18.17 15.01 15.19
N LEU A 112 -18.15 16.05 16.02
CA LEU A 112 -16.95 16.58 16.69
C LEU A 112 -16.19 15.64 17.67
N LEU A 113 -16.58 14.37 17.92
CA LEU A 113 -15.70 13.28 18.45
C LEU A 113 -16.18 11.84 18.04
N GLY A 114 -16.68 11.61 16.82
CA GLY A 114 -17.18 10.27 16.39
C GLY A 114 -16.13 9.13 16.44
N LEU A 115 -16.59 7.84 16.53
CA LEU A 115 -15.80 6.62 16.89
C LEU A 115 -16.43 5.17 16.63
N ALA A 116 -17.31 4.89 15.65
CA ALA A 116 -18.10 3.63 15.43
C ALA A 116 -17.45 2.20 15.37
N LEU A 117 -18.24 1.23 14.83
CA LEU A 117 -17.98 -0.16 14.35
C LEU A 117 -18.61 -0.28 12.90
N SER A 118 -18.27 -1.19 11.95
CA SER A 118 -18.93 -1.34 10.60
C SER A 118 -18.30 -2.32 9.64
N ALA A 119 -19.14 -3.09 8.91
CA ALA A 119 -18.82 -4.50 8.91
C ALA A 119 -19.65 -5.49 8.01
N GLY A 120 -20.42 -5.14 6.96
CA GLY A 120 -21.37 -6.09 6.30
C GLY A 120 -20.87 -7.53 6.00
N GLY A 121 -21.62 -8.56 6.43
CA GLY A 121 -21.21 -9.97 6.42
C GLY A 121 -21.50 -10.64 7.76
N ASP A 122 -20.50 -11.33 8.33
CA ASP A 122 -20.46 -11.78 9.74
C ASP A 122 -19.17 -11.31 10.46
N ASP A 123 -19.21 -11.20 11.79
CA ASP A 123 -18.02 -11.10 12.67
C ASP A 123 -16.98 -9.99 12.36
N ASN A 124 -17.42 -8.87 11.80
CA ASN A 124 -16.59 -7.80 11.24
C ASN A 124 -16.55 -6.49 12.10
N GLU A 125 -15.62 -5.58 11.76
CA GLU A 125 -15.25 -4.30 12.42
C GLU A 125 -14.71 -3.28 11.37
N VAL A 126 -14.78 -1.92 11.32
CA VAL A 126 -15.21 -0.76 12.16
C VAL A 126 -15.70 0.44 11.24
N THR A 127 -16.61 1.39 11.63
CA THR A 127 -16.86 2.77 11.04
C THR A 127 -16.52 3.87 12.08
N ALA A 128 -16.28 5.20 11.86
CA ALA A 128 -15.88 6.08 13.01
C ALA A 128 -15.95 7.65 13.14
N GLY A 129 -16.58 8.56 12.37
CA GLY A 129 -16.50 10.04 12.63
C GLY A 129 -16.47 11.03 11.43
N THR A 130 -15.65 12.10 11.50
CA THR A 130 -15.45 13.14 10.46
C THR A 130 -14.05 13.82 10.56
N SER A 131 -13.80 15.02 10.02
CA SER A 131 -12.55 15.80 10.24
C SER A 131 -12.81 17.19 10.84
N GLY A 132 -11.77 17.84 11.37
CA GLY A 132 -11.85 19.21 11.90
C GLY A 132 -12.24 19.35 13.38
N SER A 133 -12.45 18.25 14.10
CA SER A 133 -12.14 18.20 15.53
C SER A 133 -10.80 17.49 15.77
N ILE A 134 -10.60 16.92 16.96
CA ILE A 134 -9.58 15.95 17.37
C ILE A 134 -10.02 14.51 16.98
N LEU A 135 -10.58 14.37 15.77
CA LEU A 135 -11.66 13.47 15.35
C LEU A 135 -11.37 12.01 14.88
N THR A 136 -12.43 11.27 14.47
CA THR A 136 -12.69 9.85 14.07
C THR A 136 -13.17 9.57 12.58
N LEU A 137 -13.28 8.32 11.99
CA LEU A 137 -14.01 7.74 10.77
C LEU A 137 -13.34 6.50 10.16
N ALA A 138 -13.69 5.35 10.72
CA ALA A 138 -13.54 4.01 10.17
C ALA A 138 -14.50 3.74 8.98
N THR A 139 -14.38 2.60 8.31
CA THR A 139 -15.35 1.80 7.52
C THR A 139 -14.74 0.43 7.24
N ASN A 140 -15.59 -0.58 7.31
CA ASN A 140 -15.46 -1.87 6.65
C ASN A 140 -16.87 -2.28 6.20
N PHE A 141 -16.96 -3.22 5.26
CA PHE A 141 -18.11 -3.36 4.37
C PHE A 141 -18.54 -4.78 4.02
N PHE A 142 -17.59 -5.69 3.79
CA PHE A 142 -17.82 -6.98 3.12
C PHE A 142 -16.80 -8.03 3.57
N GLY A 143 -17.10 -9.29 3.29
CA GLY A 143 -16.37 -10.45 3.81
C GLY A 143 -16.83 -10.77 5.24
N SER A 144 -16.05 -11.53 6.00
CA SER A 144 -16.29 -11.81 7.42
C SER A 144 -14.97 -11.75 8.22
N ASN A 145 -15.03 -11.55 9.55
CA ASN A 145 -13.85 -11.48 10.43
C ASN A 145 -12.89 -10.30 10.18
N ASN A 146 -13.29 -9.29 9.41
CA ASN A 146 -12.47 -8.13 9.08
C ASN A 146 -12.53 -7.03 10.15
N THR A 147 -11.55 -6.14 10.12
CA THR A 147 -11.32 -5.13 11.14
C THR A 147 -10.84 -3.81 10.50
N VAL A 148 -11.54 -2.72 10.83
CA VAL A 148 -10.99 -1.37 11.08
C VAL A 148 -10.90 -0.37 9.90
N MET A 149 -10.94 0.91 10.31
CA MET A 149 -10.43 2.15 9.70
C MET A 149 -10.44 3.20 10.87
N ALA A 150 -10.25 4.50 10.65
CA ALA A 150 -10.43 5.67 11.55
C ALA A 150 -10.11 6.96 10.70
N GLU A 151 -10.68 8.19 10.86
CA GLU A 151 -10.63 9.55 10.14
C GLU A 151 -10.42 10.78 11.05
N GLY A 152 -9.87 11.89 10.56
CA GLY A 152 -10.06 13.21 11.14
C GLY A 152 -8.90 13.80 11.94
N GLY A 153 -9.25 14.54 12.99
CA GLY A 153 -8.29 15.03 13.98
C GLY A 153 -7.20 15.95 13.47
N PHE A 154 -6.19 16.05 14.33
CA PHE A 154 -4.81 15.90 13.87
C PHE A 154 -4.50 14.41 13.55
N SER A 155 -5.51 13.50 13.53
CA SER A 155 -5.42 12.05 13.77
C SER A 155 -6.69 11.27 13.29
N ASN A 156 -6.65 10.67 12.08
CA ASN A 156 -7.55 9.69 11.41
C ASN A 156 -7.71 9.74 9.77
N ARG A 157 -7.87 8.64 8.93
CA ARG A 157 -8.62 8.26 7.60
C ARG A 157 -8.16 6.95 6.84
N ALA A 158 -8.93 5.85 6.86
CA ALA A 158 -8.45 4.51 6.44
C ALA A 158 -9.32 3.76 5.37
N ALA A 159 -9.43 2.39 5.38
CA ALA A 159 -10.60 1.54 4.94
C ALA A 159 -10.27 0.03 4.79
N ASN A 160 -11.16 -0.90 5.22
CA ASN A 160 -11.21 -2.28 4.67
C ASN A 160 -12.32 -2.44 3.62
N ILE A 161 -12.08 -3.26 2.58
CA ILE A 161 -13.08 -3.53 1.54
C ILE A 161 -13.00 -5.00 1.07
N GLY A 162 -13.73 -5.89 1.75
CA GLY A 162 -13.97 -7.26 1.28
C GLY A 162 -12.81 -8.24 1.46
N GLY A 163 -13.09 -9.52 1.18
CA GLY A 163 -12.27 -10.65 1.63
C GLY A 163 -12.36 -10.84 3.14
N ASP A 164 -11.80 -11.92 3.69
CA ASP A 164 -12.06 -12.31 5.08
C ASP A 164 -10.83 -12.19 5.98
N ASN A 165 -11.01 -11.89 7.27
CA ASN A 165 -9.92 -11.82 8.28
C ASN A 165 -8.89 -10.69 8.07
N ASN A 166 -9.23 -9.56 7.43
CA ASN A 166 -8.30 -8.45 7.18
C ASN A 166 -8.32 -7.39 8.30
N THR A 167 -7.16 -6.89 8.77
CA THR A 167 -7.04 -5.90 9.87
C THR A 167 -6.39 -4.59 9.44
N VAL A 168 -7.05 -3.44 9.69
CA VAL A 168 -6.94 -2.30 8.78
C VAL A 168 -7.05 -0.92 9.48
N THR A 169 -5.92 -0.26 9.77
CA THR A 169 -5.69 1.15 9.32
C THR A 169 -6.33 2.39 10.05
N THR A 170 -5.70 3.60 10.00
CA THR A 170 -6.15 4.93 10.54
C THR A 170 -5.71 6.17 9.63
N GLU A 171 -5.49 7.45 10.05
CA GLU A 171 -4.94 8.68 9.32
C GLU A 171 -4.75 9.99 10.12
N GLY A 172 -4.97 11.21 9.61
CA GLY A 172 -5.01 12.46 10.39
C GLY A 172 -4.60 13.75 9.67
N SER A 173 -5.06 14.92 10.14
CA SER A 173 -4.54 16.21 9.61
C SER A 173 -3.04 16.39 9.86
N SER A 174 -2.50 15.71 10.88
CA SER A 174 -1.20 15.08 10.74
C SER A 174 -1.33 13.56 10.51
N PHE A 175 -1.82 12.73 11.43
CA PHE A 175 -1.41 11.31 11.56
C PHE A 175 -1.73 10.24 10.47
N ASN A 176 -1.90 10.62 9.19
CA ASN A 176 -2.31 9.87 7.98
C ASN A 176 -1.97 8.33 7.75
N PHE A 177 -2.74 7.22 8.09
CA PHE A 177 -2.57 5.78 8.48
C PHE A 177 -3.23 4.60 7.60
N ALA A 178 -3.40 4.65 6.24
CA ALA A 178 -3.38 3.50 5.21
C ALA A 178 -4.70 3.00 4.45
N ARG A 179 -4.78 1.70 3.99
CA ARG A 179 -5.98 0.96 3.42
C ARG A 179 -5.79 -0.55 3.07
N ASN A 180 -6.78 -1.43 3.30
CA ASN A 180 -6.89 -2.77 2.64
C ASN A 180 -8.01 -2.82 1.58
N ILE A 181 -7.84 -3.69 0.56
CA ILE A 181 -8.87 -4.04 -0.42
C ILE A 181 -8.70 -5.53 -0.73
N LEU A 182 -9.76 -6.32 -0.57
CA LEU A 182 -9.84 -7.74 -0.93
C LEU A 182 -8.70 -8.62 -0.37
N GLY A 183 -8.71 -9.89 -0.78
CA GLY A 183 -7.84 -10.94 -0.24
C GLY A 183 -8.18 -11.27 1.21
N ASN A 184 -7.54 -12.31 1.75
CA ASN A 184 -7.86 -12.83 3.08
C ASN A 184 -6.65 -12.72 4.02
N GLY A 185 -6.86 -12.42 5.30
CA GLY A 185 -5.79 -12.39 6.31
C GLY A 185 -4.79 -11.23 6.15
N ASN A 186 -5.12 -10.16 5.43
CA ASN A 186 -4.20 -9.05 5.21
C ASN A 186 -4.21 -8.05 6.38
N THR A 187 -3.03 -7.73 6.89
CA THR A 187 -2.82 -6.65 7.87
C THR A 187 -2.31 -5.41 7.16
N VAL A 188 -3.09 -4.33 7.17
CA VAL A 188 -2.64 -3.02 6.67
C VAL A 188 -2.54 -2.00 7.79
N THR A 189 -1.30 -1.61 8.03
CA THR A 189 -0.85 -0.93 9.23
C THR A 189 -0.16 0.37 8.87
N THR A 190 -0.95 1.42 8.93
CA THR A 190 -0.63 2.77 9.58
C THR A 190 0.30 3.44 8.42
N THR A 191 0.54 4.75 8.35
CA THR A 191 0.83 5.83 7.38
C THR A 191 0.80 6.98 8.47
N GLY A 192 1.66 8.00 8.54
CA GLY A 192 1.12 9.32 8.90
C GLY A 192 1.59 10.17 10.06
N GLY A 193 1.40 11.47 9.81
CA GLY A 193 1.74 12.66 10.60
C GLY A 193 1.91 13.83 9.61
N SER A 194 2.97 14.61 9.73
CA SER A 194 3.65 15.08 8.51
C SER A 194 4.26 13.91 7.69
N ASN A 195 3.69 12.69 7.75
CA ASN A 195 4.45 11.45 7.91
C ASN A 195 3.91 10.13 7.22
N ASN A 196 3.41 10.13 5.98
CA ASN A 196 2.36 9.20 5.48
C ASN A 196 2.84 7.78 4.95
N GLY A 197 2.17 7.00 4.06
CA GLY A 197 2.40 5.51 3.96
C GLY A 197 1.50 4.47 3.20
N ALA A 198 1.26 3.32 3.88
CA ALA A 198 0.77 1.96 3.54
C ALA A 198 -0.55 1.73 2.75
N GLN A 199 -0.65 0.53 2.16
CA GLN A 199 -1.78 0.00 1.39
C GLN A 199 -1.61 -1.49 1.00
N ASN A 200 -2.64 -2.34 1.14
CA ASN A 200 -2.77 -3.62 0.40
C ASN A 200 -3.95 -3.55 -0.60
N ILE A 201 -3.90 -4.36 -1.67
CA ILE A 201 -4.84 -4.29 -2.81
C ILE A 201 -5.36 -5.64 -3.32
N LEU A 202 -4.54 -6.69 -3.36
CA LEU A 202 -4.92 -8.05 -3.81
C LEU A 202 -3.89 -9.07 -3.32
N GLY A 203 -4.35 -10.29 -3.03
CA GLY A 203 -3.56 -11.38 -2.45
C GLY A 203 -3.81 -11.52 -0.95
N ASP A 204 -3.36 -12.64 -0.38
CA ASP A 204 -3.73 -13.09 0.97
C ASP A 204 -2.51 -13.05 1.92
N GLY A 205 -2.73 -12.94 3.23
CA GLY A 205 -1.67 -12.99 4.25
C GLY A 205 -0.65 -11.84 4.21
N ASN A 206 -0.92 -10.74 3.48
CA ASN A 206 0.05 -9.66 3.34
C ASN A 206 0.08 -8.75 4.58
N THR A 207 1.29 -8.40 5.02
CA THR A 207 1.53 -7.41 6.08
C THR A 207 2.11 -6.15 5.44
N VAL A 208 1.35 -5.06 5.41
CA VAL A 208 1.80 -3.77 4.86
C VAL A 208 1.87 -2.72 5.95
N THR A 209 3.07 -2.49 6.48
CA THR A 209 3.30 -1.80 7.75
C THR A 209 4.10 -0.51 7.62
N GLN A 210 3.82 0.40 8.52
CA GLN A 210 4.39 1.73 8.59
C GLN A 210 4.78 2.11 9.99
N ASN A 211 5.89 2.85 10.12
CA ASN A 211 6.16 3.61 11.33
C ASN A 211 7.08 4.82 11.09
N GLY A 212 6.50 6.00 10.92
CA GLY A 212 7.22 7.26 10.81
C GLY A 212 6.24 8.41 10.88
N GLY A 213 6.54 9.60 11.42
CA GLY A 213 7.78 10.24 11.91
C GLY A 213 8.26 11.51 11.15
N THR A 214 7.88 11.72 9.87
CA THR A 214 8.01 12.87 8.89
C THR A 214 8.26 12.36 7.44
N PHE A 215 7.73 11.17 7.17
CA PHE A 215 8.42 10.06 6.54
C PHE A 215 7.39 9.25 5.70
N ASN A 216 7.71 8.58 4.60
CA ASN A 216 6.67 7.94 3.75
C ASN A 216 7.01 6.48 3.39
N ILE A 217 5.99 5.65 3.20
CA ILE A 217 6.10 4.22 3.59
C ILE A 217 5.23 3.28 2.71
N ALA A 218 5.65 2.00 2.63
CA ALA A 218 4.99 0.73 2.26
C ALA A 218 3.84 0.68 1.23
N ARG A 219 3.80 -0.32 0.34
CA ARG A 219 2.59 -0.83 -0.39
C ARG A 219 2.78 -2.29 -0.81
N ASN A 220 1.78 -3.14 -0.63
CA ASN A 220 1.61 -4.34 -1.45
C ASN A 220 0.58 -4.06 -2.56
N PHE A 221 0.65 -4.78 -3.68
CA PHE A 221 -0.25 -4.58 -4.82
C PHE A 221 -0.87 -5.88 -5.33
N LEU A 222 -0.06 -6.92 -5.52
CA LEU A 222 -0.47 -8.23 -6.00
C LEU A 222 0.49 -9.30 -5.49
N GLY A 223 -0.07 -10.40 -4.99
CA GLY A 223 0.65 -11.54 -4.44
C GLY A 223 0.38 -11.72 -2.95
N SER A 224 0.64 -12.93 -2.43
CA SER A 224 0.37 -13.34 -1.06
C SER A 224 1.61 -13.32 -0.17
N ASP A 225 1.42 -13.36 1.15
CA ASP A 225 2.47 -13.54 2.17
C ASP A 225 3.57 -12.45 2.16
N ASN A 226 3.33 -11.29 1.54
CA ASN A 226 4.34 -10.24 1.43
C ASN A 226 4.38 -9.37 2.70
N THR A 227 5.59 -9.13 3.21
CA THR A 227 5.85 -8.17 4.28
C THR A 227 6.45 -6.91 3.67
N VAL A 228 5.67 -5.83 3.57
CA VAL A 228 6.15 -4.54 3.05
C VAL A 228 6.14 -3.51 4.17
N THR A 229 7.33 -3.13 4.63
CA THR A 229 7.53 -2.24 5.78
C THR A 229 8.31 -0.99 5.37
N THR A 230 8.01 0.17 5.95
CA THR A 230 9.13 1.06 6.28
C THR A 230 9.00 1.66 7.67
N THR A 231 10.13 2.17 8.13
CA THR A 231 10.29 2.90 9.36
C THR A 231 11.16 4.12 9.06
N GLY A 232 10.90 5.28 9.66
CA GLY A 232 11.78 6.46 9.46
C GLY A 232 11.71 7.15 8.08
N GLY A 233 12.39 8.29 7.91
CA GLY A 233 12.39 9.21 6.75
C GLY A 233 13.23 10.48 7.07
N PHE A 234 13.14 11.65 6.39
CA PHE A 234 12.16 12.24 5.46
C PHE A 234 12.03 11.52 4.12
N GLY A 235 10.81 11.17 3.71
CA GLY A 235 10.52 10.71 2.35
C GLY A 235 11.06 9.31 1.94
N ASN A 236 11.04 8.34 2.85
CA ASN A 236 11.27 6.92 2.53
C ASN A 236 10.20 6.33 1.57
N PHE A 237 10.39 5.08 1.10
CA PHE A 237 9.39 4.28 0.36
C PHE A 237 9.75 2.76 0.33
N ALA A 238 8.81 1.87 0.65
CA ALA A 238 8.88 0.43 0.30
C ALA A 238 7.68 0.02 -0.55
N ARG A 239 7.88 -0.91 -1.49
CA ARG A 239 6.82 -1.40 -2.40
C ARG A 239 7.08 -2.85 -2.82
N ASN A 240 6.16 -3.78 -2.55
CA ASN A 240 6.01 -4.96 -3.40
C ASN A 240 5.00 -4.63 -4.51
N ARG A 241 5.15 -5.23 -5.70
CA ARG A 241 4.22 -5.02 -6.81
C ARG A 241 3.60 -6.29 -7.37
N PHE A 242 4.36 -7.37 -7.47
CA PHE A 242 3.90 -8.66 -7.99
C PHE A 242 4.74 -9.79 -7.38
N GLY A 243 4.08 -10.89 -7.02
CA GLY A 243 4.72 -12.10 -6.49
C GLY A 243 4.71 -12.18 -4.98
N ASP A 244 5.06 -13.35 -4.46
CA ASP A 244 4.63 -13.82 -3.14
C ASP A 244 5.79 -14.00 -2.15
N GLY A 245 5.52 -13.87 -0.85
CA GLY A 245 6.52 -14.09 0.21
C GLY A 245 7.67 -13.09 0.23
N ASN A 246 7.54 -11.91 -0.38
CA ASN A 246 8.62 -10.92 -0.43
C ASN A 246 8.65 -10.04 0.83
N THR A 247 9.85 -9.79 1.35
CA THR A 247 10.11 -8.81 2.41
C THR A 247 10.71 -7.55 1.79
N VAL A 248 10.04 -6.40 1.90
CA VAL A 248 10.51 -5.13 1.32
C VAL A 248 10.51 -4.05 2.39
N THR A 249 11.70 -3.59 2.80
CA THR A 249 11.93 -2.78 4.00
C THR A 249 12.73 -1.51 3.71
N THR A 250 12.35 -0.35 4.28
CA THR A 250 13.34 0.74 4.50
C THR A 250 13.34 1.19 5.96
N LEU A 251 14.51 1.55 6.48
CA LEU A 251 14.75 1.76 7.91
C LEU A 251 15.54 3.05 8.16
N GLY A 252 14.86 4.12 8.56
CA GLY A 252 15.47 5.42 8.82
C GLY A 252 15.92 6.16 7.57
N GLY A 253 16.65 7.26 7.76
CA GLY A 253 17.33 8.00 6.70
C GLY A 253 16.43 8.88 5.83
N SER A 254 17.06 9.76 5.06
CA SER A 254 16.37 10.66 4.13
C SER A 254 16.27 10.02 2.74
N GLN A 255 15.10 10.07 2.11
CA GLN A 255 14.86 9.71 0.70
C GLN A 255 15.27 8.28 0.31
N THR A 256 15.16 7.30 1.21
CA THR A 256 15.51 5.90 0.90
C THR A 256 14.39 5.16 0.15
N LEU A 257 14.74 4.13 -0.62
CA LEU A 257 13.80 3.36 -1.43
C LEU A 257 14.12 1.86 -1.41
N ALA A 258 13.14 1.02 -1.08
CA ALA A 258 13.14 -0.41 -1.37
C ALA A 258 11.99 -0.74 -2.35
N THR A 259 12.22 -1.65 -3.28
CA THR A 259 11.16 -2.11 -4.20
C THR A 259 11.42 -3.54 -4.68
N ASN A 260 10.43 -4.43 -4.50
CA ASN A 260 10.29 -5.64 -5.29
C ASN A 260 9.31 -5.39 -6.44
N PHE A 261 9.69 -5.74 -7.67
CA PHE A 261 8.84 -5.57 -8.85
C PHE A 261 8.15 -6.86 -9.27
N LEU A 262 8.89 -7.97 -9.39
CA LEU A 262 8.41 -9.31 -9.76
C LEU A 262 9.15 -10.36 -8.94
N GLY A 263 8.60 -11.57 -8.86
CA GLY A 263 9.24 -12.74 -8.25
C GLY A 263 8.92 -12.91 -6.76
N SER A 264 9.37 -14.01 -6.18
CA SER A 264 8.94 -14.48 -4.86
C SER A 264 10.09 -14.74 -3.88
N GLY A 265 9.80 -14.66 -2.57
CA GLY A 265 10.77 -14.92 -1.50
C GLY A 265 11.93 -13.91 -1.43
N ASN A 266 11.84 -12.75 -2.07
CA ASN A 266 12.95 -11.77 -2.10
C ASN A 266 12.93 -10.86 -0.87
N THR A 267 14.12 -10.60 -0.31
CA THR A 267 14.34 -9.62 0.76
C THR A 267 15.01 -8.38 0.16
N VAL A 268 14.41 -7.21 0.30
CA VAL A 268 14.88 -5.95 -0.31
C VAL A 268 14.89 -4.82 0.72
N GLU A 269 16.06 -4.40 1.16
CA GLU A 269 16.26 -3.48 2.28
C GLU A 269 17.01 -2.20 1.91
N ALA A 270 16.55 -1.04 2.42
CA ALA A 270 17.35 0.18 2.50
C ALA A 270 17.54 0.64 3.95
N LEU A 271 18.77 0.48 4.44
CA LEU A 271 19.18 0.64 5.84
C LEU A 271 19.63 2.08 6.13
N GLY A 272 18.74 3.04 5.96
CA GLY A 272 18.94 4.41 6.42
C GLY A 272 19.89 5.24 5.57
N GLY A 273 20.55 6.22 6.18
CA GLY A 273 21.46 7.15 5.50
C GLY A 273 20.72 8.22 4.66
N SER A 274 21.20 8.54 3.47
CA SER A 274 20.59 9.52 2.56
C SER A 274 20.55 9.02 1.12
N SER A 275 19.37 9.07 0.49
CA SER A 275 19.12 8.72 -0.92
C SER A 275 19.48 7.29 -1.35
N ASN A 276 19.61 6.35 -0.41
CA ASN A 276 20.01 4.96 -0.66
C ASN A 276 18.85 4.14 -1.27
N ARG A 277 19.11 3.30 -2.29
CA ARG A 277 18.05 2.58 -3.03
C ARG A 277 18.35 1.11 -3.34
N ALA A 278 17.48 0.20 -2.92
CA ALA A 278 17.50 -1.22 -3.28
C ALA A 278 16.30 -1.57 -4.17
N ARG A 279 16.53 -2.31 -5.26
CA ARG A 279 15.45 -2.68 -6.19
C ARG A 279 15.66 -4.05 -6.82
N ASN A 280 14.76 -4.98 -6.52
CA ASN A 280 14.61 -6.22 -7.28
C ASN A 280 13.67 -5.99 -8.47
N ILE A 281 14.07 -6.43 -9.66
CA ILE A 281 13.25 -6.37 -10.89
C ILE A 281 12.55 -7.71 -11.16
N GLY A 282 13.11 -8.83 -10.70
CA GLY A 282 12.60 -10.18 -10.94
C GLY A 282 13.54 -11.26 -10.41
N GLY A 283 13.12 -12.52 -10.46
CA GLY A 283 13.84 -13.64 -9.84
C GLY A 283 13.44 -13.85 -8.37
N SER A 284 13.97 -14.90 -7.75
CA SER A 284 13.43 -15.47 -6.51
C SER A 284 14.50 -15.68 -5.45
N ASN A 285 14.11 -15.59 -4.16
CA ASN A 285 15.00 -15.80 -3.02
C ASN A 285 16.23 -14.86 -2.97
N ASN A 286 16.17 -13.68 -3.59
CA ASN A 286 17.28 -12.74 -3.63
C ASN A 286 17.29 -11.84 -2.39
N VAL A 287 18.47 -11.55 -1.84
CA VAL A 287 18.70 -10.66 -0.70
C VAL A 287 19.44 -9.42 -1.16
N LEU A 288 18.79 -8.26 -1.11
CA LEU A 288 19.31 -6.96 -1.54
C LEU A 288 19.35 -6.04 -0.30
N SER A 289 20.51 -5.48 0.07
CA SER A 289 20.60 -4.58 1.23
C SER A 289 21.54 -3.39 0.99
N VAL A 290 21.05 -2.16 1.18
CA VAL A 290 21.77 -0.92 0.81
C VAL A 290 21.88 0.08 1.97
N GLY A 291 23.00 0.81 2.02
CA GLY A 291 23.18 1.94 2.94
C GLY A 291 23.91 1.57 4.24
N GLY A 292 23.31 1.92 5.37
CA GLY A 292 23.91 1.92 6.70
C GLY A 292 24.03 3.34 7.29
N PRO A 293 24.30 3.48 8.60
CA PRO A 293 24.54 4.78 9.23
C PRO A 293 25.62 5.58 8.48
N GLY A 294 25.37 6.87 8.27
CA GLY A 294 26.25 7.79 7.54
C GLY A 294 26.33 7.59 6.01
N SER A 295 25.68 6.58 5.44
CA SER A 295 25.80 6.27 4.00
C SER A 295 24.97 7.17 3.10
N THR A 296 25.54 7.64 1.99
CA THR A 296 24.86 8.56 1.05
C THR A 296 24.96 8.11 -0.40
N LEU A 297 23.82 8.04 -1.10
CA LEU A 297 23.70 7.71 -2.53
C LEU A 297 24.26 6.32 -2.90
N ASN A 298 24.00 5.30 -2.08
CA ASN A 298 24.31 3.91 -2.40
C ASN A 298 23.14 3.23 -3.14
N PHE A 299 23.46 2.24 -3.99
CA PHE A 299 22.51 1.60 -4.88
C PHE A 299 22.67 0.07 -4.91
N VAL A 300 21.55 -0.66 -4.92
CA VAL A 300 21.51 -2.11 -5.14
C VAL A 300 20.43 -2.45 -6.18
N TYR A 301 20.79 -3.18 -7.23
CA TYR A 301 19.86 -3.61 -8.28
C TYR A 301 20.02 -5.09 -8.64
N ASN A 302 18.90 -5.82 -8.70
CA ASN A 302 18.86 -7.17 -9.27
C ASN A 302 17.95 -7.21 -10.50
N PHE A 303 18.46 -7.76 -11.61
CA PHE A 303 17.73 -7.96 -12.87
C PHE A 303 17.59 -9.45 -13.19
N GLY A 304 16.85 -10.19 -12.35
CA GLY A 304 16.57 -11.62 -12.57
C GLY A 304 17.65 -12.57 -12.03
N GLY A 305 17.33 -13.86 -12.05
CA GLY A 305 18.11 -14.93 -11.43
C GLY A 305 17.79 -15.12 -9.94
N ASP A 306 18.25 -16.23 -9.37
CA ASP A 306 17.77 -16.71 -8.06
C ASP A 306 18.89 -16.80 -7.00
N ARG A 307 18.52 -16.67 -5.73
CA ARG A 307 19.41 -16.86 -4.55
C ARG A 307 20.64 -15.93 -4.52
N ASN A 308 20.58 -14.76 -5.16
CA ASN A 308 21.66 -13.77 -5.14
C ASN A 308 21.66 -12.96 -3.83
N THR A 309 22.85 -12.62 -3.33
CA THR A 309 23.05 -11.67 -2.23
C THR A 309 23.78 -10.44 -2.75
N ILE A 310 23.18 -9.25 -2.63
CA ILE A 310 23.72 -8.00 -3.18
C ILE A 310 23.73 -6.92 -2.10
N SER A 311 24.89 -6.34 -1.81
CA SER A 311 25.04 -5.28 -0.79
C SER A 311 25.85 -4.08 -1.27
N ALA A 312 25.44 -2.87 -0.90
CA ALA A 312 26.23 -1.65 -1.12
C ALA A 312 26.21 -0.69 0.09
N GLY A 313 27.36 -0.58 0.75
CA GLY A 313 27.55 0.22 1.97
C GLY A 313 28.40 -0.50 3.04
N PRO A 314 28.79 0.19 4.13
CA PRO A 314 28.56 1.62 4.38
C PRO A 314 29.46 2.51 3.51
N GLY A 315 29.27 3.83 3.58
CA GLY A 315 29.99 4.82 2.76
C GLY A 315 29.11 5.43 1.67
N ASN A 316 29.72 6.01 0.64
CA ASN A 316 29.03 6.91 -0.29
C ASN A 316 29.21 6.52 -1.77
N LEU A 317 28.18 6.71 -2.59
CA LEU A 317 28.22 6.44 -4.04
C LEU A 317 28.63 5.00 -4.40
N ASN A 318 28.27 4.02 -3.55
CA ASN A 318 28.58 2.61 -3.76
C ASN A 318 27.44 1.90 -4.51
N ALA A 319 27.76 0.96 -5.40
CA ALA A 319 26.77 0.27 -6.23
C ALA A 319 27.01 -1.25 -6.34
N GLY A 320 26.01 -2.05 -6.00
CA GLY A 320 25.97 -3.50 -6.20
C GLY A 320 24.93 -3.88 -7.26
N ILE A 321 25.31 -4.65 -8.29
CA ILE A 321 24.41 -5.05 -9.38
C ILE A 321 24.49 -6.55 -9.70
N ASN A 322 23.34 -7.20 -9.91
CA ASN A 322 23.27 -8.52 -10.55
C ASN A 322 22.35 -8.47 -11.78
N VAL A 323 22.75 -9.14 -12.86
CA VAL A 323 21.99 -9.21 -14.12
C VAL A 323 21.97 -10.65 -14.62
N PHE A 324 20.76 -11.25 -14.64
CA PHE A 324 20.48 -12.60 -15.18
C PHE A 324 21.53 -13.65 -14.77
N GLY A 325 21.72 -13.81 -13.45
CA GLY A 325 22.65 -14.75 -12.85
C GLY A 325 22.19 -15.15 -11.46
N SER A 326 22.59 -16.32 -10.97
CA SER A 326 22.12 -16.95 -9.73
C SER A 326 23.26 -17.28 -8.77
N ASP A 327 22.97 -17.49 -7.48
CA ASP A 327 23.99 -17.78 -6.45
C ASP A 327 25.12 -16.73 -6.32
N ASN A 328 24.95 -15.52 -6.88
CA ASN A 328 26.00 -14.51 -6.84
C ASN A 328 26.00 -13.74 -5.52
N LYS A 329 27.20 -13.45 -5.01
CA LYS A 329 27.45 -12.59 -3.85
C LYS A 329 28.18 -11.33 -4.31
N VAL A 330 27.46 -10.22 -4.41
CA VAL A 330 27.97 -8.95 -4.95
C VAL A 330 28.04 -7.91 -3.83
N ALA A 331 29.23 -7.37 -3.52
CA ALA A 331 29.44 -6.45 -2.41
C ALA A 331 30.26 -5.21 -2.79
N ALA A 332 29.74 -4.02 -2.48
CA ALA A 332 30.38 -2.73 -2.75
C ALA A 332 30.53 -1.87 -1.48
N GLY A 333 31.77 -1.46 -1.18
CA GLY A 333 32.14 -0.73 0.03
C GLY A 333 32.96 -1.60 1.02
N PRO A 334 33.42 -1.03 2.15
CA PRO A 334 33.16 0.35 2.60
C PRO A 334 34.08 1.39 1.95
N GLY A 335 33.51 2.50 1.48
CA GLY A 335 34.30 3.60 0.90
C GLY A 335 33.46 4.60 0.11
N PRO A 336 34.11 5.55 -0.58
CA PRO A 336 33.52 6.28 -1.69
C PRO A 336 33.71 5.51 -3.02
N LEU A 337 32.72 5.54 -3.91
CA LEU A 337 32.85 5.13 -5.33
C LEU A 337 33.27 3.65 -5.55
N ALA A 338 32.80 2.73 -4.73
CA ALA A 338 32.96 1.29 -4.99
C ALA A 338 31.80 0.76 -5.86
N PHE A 339 32.11 0.14 -6.99
CA PHE A 339 31.14 -0.53 -7.85
C PHE A 339 31.46 -2.03 -7.96
N ALA A 340 30.47 -2.90 -7.73
CA ALA A 340 30.59 -4.34 -7.91
C ALA A 340 29.40 -4.87 -8.73
N ALA A 341 29.66 -5.73 -9.72
CA ALA A 341 28.61 -6.36 -10.51
C ALA A 341 28.87 -7.82 -10.92
N SER A 342 27.81 -8.62 -10.92
CA SER A 342 27.74 -9.90 -11.64
C SER A 342 26.81 -9.75 -12.84
N LEU A 343 27.28 -10.14 -14.02
CA LEU A 343 26.58 -10.00 -15.31
C LEU A 343 26.62 -11.34 -16.06
N PHE A 344 25.48 -12.01 -16.19
CA PHE A 344 25.33 -13.28 -16.91
C PHE A 344 26.28 -14.38 -16.41
N GLN A 345 26.37 -14.56 -15.09
CA GLN A 345 27.21 -15.55 -14.43
C GLN A 345 26.47 -16.15 -13.23
N ASP A 346 26.85 -17.37 -12.84
CA ASP A 346 26.34 -18.01 -11.62
C ASP A 346 27.47 -18.26 -10.60
N GLY A 347 27.12 -18.31 -9.31
CA GLY A 347 28.01 -18.69 -8.21
C GLY A 347 29.20 -17.75 -7.96
N ARG A 348 29.15 -16.50 -8.46
CA ARG A 348 30.27 -15.55 -8.36
C ARG A 348 30.22 -14.75 -7.08
N THR A 349 31.33 -14.74 -6.34
CA THR A 349 31.62 -13.63 -5.41
C THR A 349 32.31 -12.51 -6.17
N VAL A 350 31.77 -11.29 -6.10
CA VAL A 350 32.35 -10.07 -6.66
C VAL A 350 32.34 -9.00 -5.57
N THR A 351 33.52 -8.50 -5.21
CA THR A 351 33.67 -7.57 -4.07
C THR A 351 34.58 -6.41 -4.44
N GLN A 352 34.16 -5.19 -4.11
CA GLN A 352 34.94 -3.96 -4.31
C GLN A 352 34.94 -3.14 -3.02
N THR A 353 36.09 -3.09 -2.33
CA THR A 353 36.25 -2.39 -1.02
C THR A 353 36.95 -1.04 -1.12
N THR A 354 37.37 -0.63 -2.31
CA THR A 354 38.10 0.63 -2.58
C THR A 354 37.42 1.38 -3.73
N PRO A 355 37.77 2.67 -3.99
CA PRO A 355 37.29 3.37 -5.18
C PRO A 355 37.68 2.62 -6.46
N GLY A 356 36.69 2.21 -7.27
CA GLY A 356 36.94 1.38 -8.46
C GLY A 356 35.76 0.50 -8.86
N ILE A 357 35.99 -0.35 -9.86
CA ILE A 357 34.96 -1.16 -10.53
C ILE A 357 35.40 -2.63 -10.55
N ALA A 358 34.57 -3.53 -9.98
CA ALA A 358 34.71 -4.97 -10.12
C ALA A 358 33.52 -5.55 -10.90
N ILE A 359 33.78 -6.24 -12.02
CA ILE A 359 32.74 -6.90 -12.82
C ILE A 359 33.15 -8.34 -13.08
N ASN A 360 32.32 -9.32 -12.74
CA ASN A 360 32.60 -10.75 -12.91
C ASN A 360 34.01 -11.16 -12.38
N ASN A 361 34.38 -10.64 -11.21
CA ASN A 361 35.70 -10.77 -10.57
C ASN A 361 36.90 -10.20 -11.37
N THR A 362 36.64 -9.38 -12.41
CA THR A 362 37.65 -8.53 -13.06
C THR A 362 37.68 -7.18 -12.36
N SER A 363 38.70 -6.93 -11.52
CA SER A 363 38.87 -5.68 -10.77
C SER A 363 39.55 -4.61 -11.63
N GLY A 364 38.75 -3.81 -12.34
CA GLY A 364 39.14 -2.53 -12.93
C GLY A 364 39.31 -1.46 -11.85
N GLY A 365 40.30 -1.64 -10.98
CA GLY A 365 40.66 -0.65 -9.97
C GLY A 365 41.15 0.62 -10.65
N ALA A 366 40.58 1.76 -10.26
CA ALA A 366 41.09 3.08 -10.66
C ALA A 366 42.36 3.39 -9.83
N VAL A 367 43.39 2.57 -10.00
CA VAL A 367 44.76 3.01 -9.73
C VAL A 367 44.93 4.26 -10.57
N ALA A 368 45.03 5.41 -9.90
CA ALA A 368 45.52 6.62 -10.51
C ALA A 368 46.97 6.32 -10.90
N THR A 369 47.17 5.78 -12.11
CA THR A 369 48.48 5.69 -12.71
C THR A 369 48.96 7.12 -12.87
N SER A 370 49.74 7.58 -11.89
CA SER A 370 50.57 8.77 -11.98
C SER A 370 51.73 8.53 -12.96
N GLY A 371 51.41 7.94 -14.11
CA GLY A 371 52.03 8.27 -15.38
C GLY A 371 51.77 9.75 -15.64
N GLN A 372 52.54 10.58 -14.93
CA GLN A 372 53.14 11.72 -15.58
C GLN A 372 53.64 11.19 -16.93
N SER A 373 53.10 11.69 -18.04
CA SER A 373 53.68 11.45 -19.36
C SER A 373 54.96 12.28 -19.47
N SER A 374 55.93 12.02 -18.57
CA SER A 374 57.26 12.60 -18.52
C SER A 374 58.17 11.99 -19.57
N THR A 375 57.62 11.78 -20.77
CA THR A 375 58.31 12.17 -21.99
C THR A 375 58.34 13.71 -22.00
N PRO A 376 59.41 14.38 -21.51
CA PRO A 376 59.52 15.81 -21.71
C PRO A 376 59.42 16.08 -23.22
N ARG A 377 58.60 17.06 -23.63
CA ARG A 377 58.70 17.57 -24.99
C ARG A 377 60.08 18.21 -25.12
N LEU A 378 61.02 17.48 -25.73
CA LEU A 378 62.22 18.05 -26.32
C LEU A 378 61.76 19.10 -27.32
N ALA A 379 61.81 20.36 -26.88
CA ALA A 379 61.57 21.52 -27.73
C ALA A 379 62.77 21.66 -28.67
N ASN A 380 62.79 20.84 -29.73
CA ASN A 380 63.74 20.97 -30.83
C ASN A 380 63.47 22.30 -31.55
N ALA A 381 64.07 23.36 -31.02
CA ALA A 381 64.12 24.69 -31.61
C ALA A 381 65.10 24.70 -32.80
N THR A 382 64.80 23.90 -33.83
CA THR A 382 65.48 23.98 -35.13
C THR A 382 65.02 25.23 -35.87
N ALA A 383 65.54 26.38 -35.45
CA ALA A 383 65.51 27.59 -36.24
C ALA A 383 66.40 27.39 -37.48
N ASN A 384 65.82 27.49 -38.68
CA ASN A 384 66.56 27.86 -39.88
C ASN A 384 65.65 28.51 -40.92
N GLY A 385 66.24 29.42 -41.69
CA GLY A 385 65.52 30.48 -42.42
C GLY A 385 64.93 30.10 -43.79
N PRO A 386 64.48 31.11 -44.55
CA PRO A 386 63.56 30.92 -45.67
C PRO A 386 64.23 30.52 -46.99
N LYS A 387 63.50 29.74 -47.81
CA LYS A 387 63.70 29.70 -49.27
C LYS A 387 62.42 29.31 -50.00
N ALA A 388 61.99 30.19 -50.90
CA ALA A 388 61.00 29.96 -51.94
C ALA A 388 61.70 30.12 -53.31
N PRO A 389 61.02 29.89 -54.45
CA PRO A 389 60.04 28.85 -54.76
C PRO A 389 60.46 28.00 -55.98
N LYS A 390 59.75 26.90 -56.27
CA LYS A 390 59.59 26.39 -57.65
C LYS A 390 58.30 25.59 -57.83
N ALA A 391 57.89 25.36 -59.07
CA ALA A 391 56.50 25.10 -59.44
C ALA A 391 56.29 23.81 -60.25
N ALA A 392 55.00 23.47 -60.45
CA ALA A 392 54.45 22.33 -61.20
C ALA A 392 54.61 20.95 -60.52
N SER A 393 53.76 19.95 -60.78
CA SER A 393 52.79 19.83 -61.89
C SER A 393 51.42 19.20 -61.50
N ARG A 394 50.64 18.79 -62.52
CA ARG A 394 49.25 18.30 -62.46
C ARG A 394 49.12 16.95 -61.74
N GLY A 395 47.95 16.64 -61.16
CA GLY A 395 47.62 15.23 -60.87
C GLY A 395 46.37 14.92 -60.03
N GLY A 396 45.19 14.84 -60.68
CA GLY A 396 44.30 13.68 -60.52
C GLY A 396 43.36 13.52 -59.30
N SER A 397 42.09 13.35 -59.65
CA SER A 397 41.08 12.49 -59.00
C SER A 397 40.45 12.86 -57.65
N VAL A 398 39.12 12.99 -57.70
CA VAL A 398 38.22 13.13 -56.55
C VAL A 398 37.94 11.76 -55.91
N VAL A 399 38.06 11.66 -54.59
CA VAL A 399 37.30 10.69 -53.78
C VAL A 399 36.66 11.43 -52.61
N LYS A 400 35.33 11.33 -52.50
CA LYS A 400 34.52 12.01 -51.46
C LYS A 400 34.00 10.95 -50.48
N PRO A 401 34.33 10.99 -49.17
CA PRO A 401 33.86 10.00 -48.22
C PRO A 401 32.34 10.11 -48.00
N PRO A 402 31.63 8.98 -47.79
CA PRO A 402 30.18 8.98 -47.61
C PRO A 402 29.77 9.52 -46.24
N SER A 403 28.77 10.41 -46.22
CA SER A 403 28.16 10.89 -44.98
C SER A 403 27.01 9.97 -44.57
N HIS A 404 27.20 9.20 -43.50
CA HIS A 404 26.14 8.34 -42.93
C HIS A 404 25.11 9.18 -42.16
N ARG A 405 24.18 9.79 -42.89
CA ARG A 405 23.04 10.52 -42.31
C ARG A 405 21.95 9.55 -41.84
N ILE A 406 22.04 9.10 -40.59
CA ILE A 406 20.97 8.34 -39.93
C ILE A 406 19.67 9.16 -40.00
N THR A 407 18.64 8.58 -40.63
CA THR A 407 17.35 9.24 -40.86
C THR A 407 16.28 8.54 -40.04
N THR A 408 15.89 9.14 -38.92
CA THR A 408 14.88 8.58 -38.00
C THR A 408 13.47 8.74 -38.55
N SER A 409 12.98 7.73 -39.26
CA SER A 409 11.61 7.70 -39.81
C SER A 409 10.55 7.51 -38.72
N VAL A 410 10.04 8.61 -38.15
CA VAL A 410 8.91 8.58 -37.21
C VAL A 410 7.63 8.21 -37.96
N LYS A 411 7.25 6.93 -37.95
CA LYS A 411 5.93 6.46 -38.41
C LYS A 411 4.84 7.04 -37.49
N LYS A 412 4.09 8.01 -37.99
CA LYS A 412 2.84 8.46 -37.35
C LYS A 412 1.80 7.34 -37.43
N PHE A 413 1.49 6.72 -36.30
CA PHE A 413 0.23 5.97 -36.18
C PHE A 413 -0.93 6.98 -36.10
N LYS A 414 -1.84 6.88 -37.08
CA LYS A 414 -3.21 7.39 -37.02
C LYS A 414 -4.14 6.21 -37.29
N ASN A 415 -5.41 6.37 -36.90
CA ASN A 415 -6.49 5.37 -36.84
C ASN A 415 -6.51 4.55 -35.54
N ALA A 416 -7.67 4.20 -34.98
CA ALA A 416 -8.99 4.82 -35.09
C ALA A 416 -9.86 4.29 -33.94
N VAL A 417 -10.61 5.17 -33.26
CA VAL A 417 -11.68 4.76 -32.32
C VAL A 417 -12.87 5.67 -32.60
N ASN A 418 -13.98 5.09 -33.05
CA ASN A 418 -15.19 5.82 -33.43
C ASN A 418 -16.42 4.91 -33.37
N GLY A 419 -17.53 5.40 -32.82
CA GLY A 419 -18.80 4.65 -32.66
C GLY A 419 -18.88 3.77 -31.39
N GLY A 420 -20.07 3.70 -30.79
CA GLY A 420 -20.30 2.86 -29.60
C GLY A 420 -21.48 3.23 -28.68
N THR A 421 -22.30 4.24 -29.01
CA THR A 421 -23.49 4.58 -28.21
C THR A 421 -24.61 3.55 -28.39
N GLY A 422 -25.03 2.90 -27.30
CA GLY A 422 -26.16 1.97 -27.30
C GLY A 422 -26.90 1.97 -25.96
N ARG A 423 -28.09 2.57 -25.95
CA ARG A 423 -29.11 2.47 -24.90
C ARG A 423 -30.39 1.91 -25.54
N PRO A 424 -31.19 1.15 -24.78
CA PRO A 424 -32.46 1.69 -24.29
C PRO A 424 -32.31 2.30 -22.89
#